data_AF-M5RSD0-F1
#
_entry.id   AF-M5RSD0-F1
#
_cell.length_a   1.000
_cell.length_b   1.000
_cell.length_c   1.000
_cell.angle_alpha   90.00
_cell.angle_beta   90.00
_cell.angle_gamma   90.00
#
_symmetry.space_group_name_H-M   'P 1'
#
loop_
_entity.id
_entity.type
_entity.pdbx_description
1 polymer ?
#
loop_
_entity_poly.entity_id
_entity_poly.type
_entity_poly.pdbx_seq_one_letter_code
_entity_poly.pdbx_strand_id
1 'polypeptide(L)'
;MSNTPPTKVQTNTTDWDVQAKNNRAPADSQVLKQGDTFAIFDRLGEIGGTGESEQGVYHLGTRFLSNWELLINEKRPLLLNSTMKEDNSSFVVQMTTPDLPQTDHVLPQGTLHVFRSMLLDGGTFYEHLRLKNYSRSPIELKIEYRFAADFRDIFEVRGEHRSRRGELHDAEIRESAVKLAYCGLDEQKREVNIAFDGDVDAIEPRRCVLHVQLGGGDETTLHATAECRTENQGT
;
A
#
# COMPACT_ATOMS: atom_id res chain seq x y z
N MET A 1 26.94 -74.10 -11.20
CA MET A 1 27.44 -72.95 -11.97
C MET A 1 26.45 -71.81 -11.76
N SER A 2 26.78 -70.91 -10.84
CA SER A 2 25.93 -69.81 -10.38
C SER A 2 25.91 -68.68 -11.41
N ASN A 3 24.73 -68.24 -11.81
CA ASN A 3 24.55 -67.08 -12.68
C ASN A 3 24.14 -65.88 -11.81
N THR A 4 25.06 -64.95 -11.62
CA THR A 4 24.86 -63.69 -10.90
C THR A 4 24.19 -62.68 -11.84
N PRO A 5 23.07 -62.02 -11.47
CA PRO A 5 22.51 -60.93 -12.26
C PRO A 5 23.28 -59.61 -12.05
N PRO A 6 23.27 -58.68 -13.03
CA PRO A 6 24.05 -57.45 -12.94
C PRO A 6 23.42 -56.39 -12.03
N THR A 7 24.32 -55.59 -11.50
CA THR A 7 24.26 -54.48 -10.56
C THR A 7 23.20 -53.43 -10.90
N LYS A 8 22.38 -53.05 -9.91
CA LYS A 8 21.51 -51.86 -9.96
C LYS A 8 22.35 -50.59 -9.96
N VAL A 9 22.16 -49.75 -10.96
CA VAL A 9 22.68 -48.37 -11.00
C VAL A 9 21.95 -47.56 -9.92
N GLN A 10 22.68 -47.15 -8.88
CA GLN A 10 22.24 -46.11 -7.95
C GLN A 10 22.50 -44.75 -8.60
N THR A 11 21.46 -44.10 -9.08
CA THR A 11 21.50 -42.67 -9.32
C THR A 11 21.40 -41.97 -7.97
N ASN A 12 22.53 -41.46 -7.47
CA ASN A 12 22.56 -40.47 -6.41
C ASN A 12 21.91 -39.19 -6.94
N THR A 13 20.62 -39.01 -6.68
CA THR A 13 19.98 -37.71 -6.83
C THR A 13 20.27 -36.91 -5.57
N THR A 14 21.11 -35.89 -5.70
CA THR A 14 21.40 -34.92 -4.65
C THR A 14 20.11 -34.23 -4.26
N ASP A 15 19.71 -34.47 -3.02
CA ASP A 15 18.56 -33.87 -2.35
C ASP A 15 18.88 -32.40 -2.02
N TRP A 16 18.22 -31.50 -2.76
CA TRP A 16 18.19 -30.07 -2.46
C TRP A 16 16.73 -29.59 -2.30
N ASP A 17 15.87 -30.41 -1.68
CA ASP A 17 14.50 -29.99 -1.35
C ASP A 17 14.49 -28.90 -0.26
N VAL A 18 14.71 -27.65 -0.70
CA VAL A 18 14.20 -26.48 0.02
C VAL A 18 12.68 -26.50 -0.17
N GLN A 19 11.96 -27.04 0.81
CA GLN A 19 10.51 -26.88 0.89
C GLN A 19 10.17 -25.40 1.07
N ALA A 20 9.98 -24.69 -0.04
CA ALA A 20 9.36 -23.39 -0.06
C ALA A 20 7.88 -23.55 0.33
N LYS A 21 7.57 -23.31 1.61
CA LYS A 21 6.18 -23.19 2.06
C LYS A 21 5.53 -22.03 1.30
N ASN A 22 4.64 -22.38 0.36
CA ASN A 22 3.66 -21.54 -0.35
C ASN A 22 3.90 -20.02 -0.30
N ASN A 23 4.93 -19.56 -1.02
CA ASN A 23 5.16 -18.14 -1.29
C ASN A 23 4.45 -17.74 -2.58
N ARG A 24 3.12 -17.84 -2.59
CA ARG A 24 2.31 -17.17 -3.61
C ARG A 24 1.76 -15.93 -2.92
N ALA A 25 2.15 -14.76 -3.43
CA ALA A 25 1.34 -13.58 -3.20
C ALA A 25 -0.13 -13.99 -3.47
N PRO A 26 -1.09 -13.64 -2.59
CA PRO A 26 -2.47 -14.08 -2.73
C PRO A 26 -2.91 -13.81 -4.17
N ALA A 27 -3.73 -14.69 -4.77
CA ALA A 27 -3.99 -14.80 -6.21
C ALA A 27 -4.49 -13.52 -6.93
N ASP A 28 -4.56 -12.40 -6.21
CA ASP A 28 -5.02 -11.07 -6.60
C ASP A 28 -4.02 -9.93 -6.27
N SER A 29 -2.78 -10.22 -5.85
CA SER A 29 -1.80 -9.17 -5.49
C SER A 29 -1.27 -8.42 -6.72
N GLN A 30 -1.05 -7.11 -6.58
CA GLN A 30 -0.48 -6.24 -7.61
C GLN A 30 0.88 -5.71 -7.15
N VAL A 31 1.91 -5.84 -7.98
CA VAL A 31 3.28 -5.49 -7.61
C VAL A 31 3.83 -4.38 -8.51
N LEU A 32 4.13 -3.23 -7.92
CA LEU A 32 4.89 -2.15 -8.55
C LEU A 32 6.35 -2.21 -8.11
N LYS A 33 7.29 -1.93 -9.01
CA LYS A 33 8.72 -1.87 -8.66
C LYS A 33 9.43 -0.79 -9.46
N GLN A 34 10.20 0.04 -8.74
CA GLN A 34 11.12 1.03 -9.31
C GLN A 34 12.39 1.05 -8.46
N GLY A 35 13.56 0.84 -9.09
CA GLY A 35 14.84 0.81 -8.37
C GLY A 35 14.84 -0.20 -7.21
N ASP A 36 15.20 0.30 -6.02
CA ASP A 36 15.25 -0.42 -4.74
C ASP A 36 13.93 -0.36 -3.96
N THR A 37 12.87 0.17 -4.58
CA THR A 37 11.53 0.27 -4.00
C THR A 37 10.57 -0.66 -4.73
N PHE A 38 9.75 -1.38 -3.99
CA PHE A 38 8.61 -2.10 -4.53
C PHE A 38 7.41 -1.98 -3.61
N ALA A 39 6.22 -2.09 -4.18
CA ALA A 39 4.98 -2.04 -3.43
C ALA A 39 4.07 -3.19 -3.83
N ILE A 40 3.42 -3.79 -2.83
CA ILE A 40 2.50 -4.91 -2.99
C ILE A 40 1.13 -4.47 -2.49
N PHE A 41 0.13 -4.50 -3.38
CA PHE A 41 -1.25 -4.10 -3.14
C PHE A 41 -2.22 -5.27 -3.35
N ASP A 42 -3.47 -5.12 -2.93
CA ASP A 42 -4.57 -5.85 -3.55
C ASP A 42 -5.03 -5.21 -4.88
N ARG A 43 -6.15 -5.69 -5.43
CA ARG A 43 -6.74 -5.18 -6.68
C ARG A 43 -7.37 -3.80 -6.56
N LEU A 44 -7.64 -3.31 -5.35
CA LEU A 44 -8.16 -1.96 -5.10
C LEU A 44 -7.04 -0.93 -4.90
N GLY A 45 -5.77 -1.37 -4.86
CA GLY A 45 -4.65 -0.49 -4.49
C GLY A 45 -4.49 -0.33 -2.99
N GLU A 46 -5.12 -1.20 -2.20
CA GLU A 46 -5.07 -1.14 -0.75
C GLU A 46 -3.84 -1.91 -0.23
N ILE A 47 -3.31 -1.43 0.89
CA ILE A 47 -2.28 -2.10 1.69
C ILE A 47 -2.88 -2.34 3.07
N GLY A 48 -2.78 -3.56 3.59
CA GLY A 48 -3.09 -3.85 4.99
C GLY A 48 -4.49 -4.42 5.26
N GLY A 49 -5.09 -5.12 4.28
CA GLY A 49 -6.47 -5.62 4.38
C GLY A 49 -6.75 -6.65 5.48
N THR A 50 -5.94 -7.72 5.60
CA THR A 50 -6.19 -8.83 6.55
C THR A 50 -4.88 -9.53 6.99
N GLY A 51 -4.73 -9.80 8.30
CA GLY A 51 -3.70 -10.69 8.85
C GLY A 51 -2.23 -10.27 8.64
N GLU A 52 -1.33 -11.25 8.68
CA GLU A 52 0.08 -11.12 8.27
C GLU A 52 0.17 -11.04 6.73
N SER A 53 -0.28 -9.91 6.19
CA SER A 53 -0.20 -9.61 4.76
C SER A 53 1.23 -9.22 4.37
N GLU A 54 1.70 -9.72 3.23
CA GLU A 54 2.94 -9.26 2.58
C GLU A 54 2.77 -7.90 1.87
N GLN A 55 1.55 -7.34 1.85
CA GLN A 55 1.30 -6.02 1.29
C GLN A 55 2.14 -4.96 2.01
N GLY A 56 2.56 -3.95 1.26
CA GLY A 56 3.33 -2.84 1.79
C GLY A 56 4.16 -2.11 0.75
N VAL A 57 4.70 -0.97 1.14
CA VAL A 57 5.77 -0.29 0.41
C VAL A 57 7.09 -0.64 1.07
N TYR A 58 7.99 -1.23 0.29
CA TYR A 58 9.29 -1.68 0.71
C TYR A 58 10.36 -0.83 0.05
N HIS A 59 11.35 -0.41 0.82
CA HIS A 59 12.52 0.29 0.33
C HIS A 59 13.76 -0.30 1.00
N LEU A 60 14.79 -0.61 0.21
CA LEU A 60 16.05 -1.20 0.72
C LEU A 60 15.81 -2.43 1.63
N GLY A 61 14.86 -3.29 1.24
CA GLY A 61 14.55 -4.54 1.96
C GLY A 61 13.74 -4.40 3.26
N THR A 62 13.32 -3.18 3.62
CA THR A 62 12.47 -2.91 4.79
C THR A 62 11.08 -2.45 4.34
N ARG A 63 10.01 -2.94 4.96
CA ARG A 63 8.64 -2.45 4.78
C ARG A 63 8.45 -1.15 5.54
N PHE A 64 8.37 -0.04 4.83
CA PHE A 64 8.09 1.27 5.41
C PHE A 64 6.60 1.45 5.66
N LEU A 65 5.76 1.20 4.65
CA LEU A 65 4.31 1.35 4.75
C LEU A 65 3.65 -0.02 4.85
N SER A 66 2.96 -0.30 5.95
CA SER A 66 2.26 -1.57 6.23
C SER A 66 0.74 -1.45 6.13
N ASN A 67 0.21 -0.23 6.04
CA ASN A 67 -1.19 0.03 5.73
C ASN A 67 -1.33 1.28 4.85
N TRP A 68 -2.26 1.22 3.90
CA TRP A 68 -2.68 2.32 3.04
C TRP A 68 -4.09 2.00 2.55
N GLU A 69 -5.09 2.61 3.17
CA GLU A 69 -6.51 2.37 2.88
C GLU A 69 -7.22 3.67 2.52
N LEU A 70 -8.08 3.61 1.49
CA LEU A 70 -8.92 4.71 1.04
C LEU A 70 -10.39 4.48 1.40
N LEU A 71 -10.99 5.46 2.06
CA LEU A 71 -12.41 5.52 2.40
C LEU A 71 -13.02 6.82 1.87
N ILE A 72 -14.27 6.75 1.41
CA ILE A 72 -15.06 7.90 0.98
C ILE A 72 -16.35 7.90 1.79
N ASN A 73 -16.57 8.95 2.60
CA ASN A 73 -17.66 9.02 3.59
C ASN A 73 -17.76 7.72 4.41
N GLU A 74 -16.63 7.28 4.96
CA GLU A 74 -16.48 6.06 5.79
C GLU A 74 -16.80 4.73 5.06
N LYS A 75 -16.99 4.77 3.74
CA LYS A 75 -17.25 3.58 2.92
C LYS A 75 -16.06 3.26 2.03
N ARG A 76 -15.78 1.97 1.88
CA ARG A 76 -14.81 1.48 0.88
C ARG A 76 -15.38 1.65 -0.53
N PRO A 77 -14.60 2.18 -1.48
CA PRO A 77 -14.97 2.17 -2.89
C PRO A 77 -15.18 0.75 -3.43
N LEU A 78 -15.97 0.64 -4.51
CA LEU A 78 -16.28 -0.60 -5.20
C LEU A 78 -15.42 -0.69 -6.47
N LEU A 79 -14.72 -1.81 -6.65
CA LEU A 79 -13.87 -2.06 -7.81
C LEU A 79 -14.71 -2.15 -9.10
N LEU A 80 -14.33 -1.38 -10.11
CA LEU A 80 -14.83 -1.54 -11.49
C LEU A 80 -13.79 -2.25 -12.35
N ASN A 81 -12.54 -1.78 -12.31
CA ASN A 81 -11.42 -2.37 -13.03
C ASN A 81 -10.09 -2.04 -12.33
N SER A 82 -9.08 -2.88 -12.53
CA SER A 82 -7.71 -2.64 -12.08
C SER A 82 -6.75 -3.13 -13.16
N THR A 83 -5.69 -2.36 -13.44
CA THR A 83 -4.77 -2.66 -14.53
C THR A 83 -3.38 -2.16 -14.17
N MET A 84 -2.40 -3.06 -14.26
CA MET A 84 -0.99 -2.69 -14.27
C MET A 84 -0.61 -2.24 -15.68
N LYS A 85 0.07 -1.10 -15.83
CA LYS A 85 0.62 -0.72 -17.14
C LYS A 85 1.67 -1.74 -17.59
N GLU A 86 1.80 -1.93 -18.90
CA GLU A 86 2.69 -2.93 -19.50
C GLU A 86 4.17 -2.74 -19.10
N ASP A 87 4.59 -1.49 -18.91
CA ASP A 87 5.94 -1.11 -18.49
C ASP A 87 6.12 -1.14 -16.96
N ASN A 88 5.12 -1.56 -16.20
CA ASN A 88 5.07 -1.54 -14.73
C ASN A 88 5.29 -0.15 -14.12
N SER A 89 5.07 0.94 -14.89
CA SER A 89 5.28 2.32 -14.42
C SER A 89 4.20 2.80 -13.46
N SER A 90 2.99 2.24 -13.55
CA SER A 90 1.88 2.62 -12.69
C SER A 90 0.83 1.52 -12.59
N PHE A 91 0.19 1.46 -11.42
CA PHE A 91 -0.99 0.65 -11.17
C PHE A 91 -2.21 1.57 -11.18
N VAL A 92 -3.21 1.26 -12.01
CA VAL A 92 -4.42 2.07 -12.19
C VAL A 92 -5.64 1.28 -11.75
N VAL A 93 -6.48 1.91 -10.94
CA VAL A 93 -7.72 1.33 -10.42
C VAL A 93 -8.87 2.29 -10.73
N GLN A 94 -9.91 1.75 -11.35
CA GLN A 94 -11.18 2.44 -11.58
C GLN A 94 -12.19 1.89 -10.58
N MET A 95 -12.86 2.78 -9.87
CA MET A 95 -13.78 2.46 -8.81
C MET A 95 -15.03 3.35 -8.88
N THR A 96 -16.06 2.94 -8.16
CA THR A 96 -17.17 3.80 -7.80
C THR A 96 -17.41 3.71 -6.30
N THR A 97 -18.47 4.31 -5.79
CA THR A 97 -18.85 4.22 -4.38
C THR A 97 -20.14 3.44 -4.23
N PRO A 98 -20.38 2.80 -3.07
CA PRO A 98 -21.73 2.39 -2.70
C PRO A 98 -22.61 3.63 -2.50
N ASP A 99 -23.85 3.41 -2.06
CA ASP A 99 -24.70 4.50 -1.57
C ASP A 99 -23.96 5.28 -0.47
N LEU A 100 -23.76 6.58 -0.69
CA LEU A 100 -23.08 7.45 0.26
C LEU A 100 -24.11 8.32 0.99
N PRO A 101 -24.06 8.40 2.32
CA PRO A 101 -24.85 9.38 3.04
C PRO A 101 -24.37 10.80 2.69
N GLN A 102 -25.34 11.69 2.48
CA GLN A 102 -25.17 13.14 2.41
C GLN A 102 -26.02 13.77 3.52
N THR A 103 -25.88 15.08 3.75
CA THR A 103 -26.61 15.78 4.81
C THR A 103 -28.13 15.58 4.74
N ASP A 104 -28.70 15.70 3.53
CA ASP A 104 -30.17 15.69 3.33
C ASP A 104 -30.68 14.53 2.47
N HIS A 105 -29.79 13.72 1.90
CA HIS A 105 -30.15 12.65 0.96
C HIS A 105 -29.09 11.56 0.93
N VAL A 106 -29.30 10.54 0.09
CA VAL A 106 -28.30 9.52 -0.22
C VAL A 106 -27.83 9.74 -1.65
N LEU A 107 -26.52 9.82 -1.84
CA LEU A 107 -25.91 9.81 -3.16
C LEU A 107 -25.89 8.35 -3.66
N PRO A 108 -26.62 8.02 -4.75
CA PRO A 108 -26.73 6.64 -5.19
C PRO A 108 -25.39 6.05 -5.63
N GLN A 109 -25.23 4.74 -5.44
CA GLN A 109 -24.13 3.96 -6.01
C GLN A 109 -23.94 4.27 -7.50
N GLY A 110 -22.69 4.34 -7.96
CA GLY A 110 -22.38 4.62 -9.37
C GLY A 110 -22.31 6.11 -9.72
N THR A 111 -22.75 7.00 -8.83
CA THR A 111 -22.77 8.45 -9.11
C THR A 111 -21.38 9.09 -9.07
N LEU A 112 -20.54 8.65 -8.14
CA LEU A 112 -19.16 9.09 -8.05
C LEU A 112 -18.26 8.10 -8.77
N HIS A 113 -17.46 8.60 -9.71
CA HIS A 113 -16.37 7.83 -10.29
C HIS A 113 -15.06 8.21 -9.62
N VAL A 114 -14.29 7.19 -9.28
CA VAL A 114 -13.05 7.30 -8.53
C VAL A 114 -11.96 6.65 -9.37
N PHE A 115 -11.07 7.46 -9.91
CA PHE A 115 -9.86 7.02 -10.60
C PHE A 115 -8.70 7.11 -9.63
N ARG A 116 -7.96 6.01 -9.43
CA ARG A 116 -6.78 5.96 -8.57
C ARG A 116 -5.60 5.47 -9.40
N SER A 117 -4.49 6.19 -9.39
CA SER A 117 -3.24 5.78 -10.02
C SER A 117 -2.12 5.82 -8.99
N MET A 118 -1.37 4.74 -8.89
CA MET A 118 -0.24 4.59 -7.98
C MET A 118 1.03 4.37 -8.79
N LEU A 119 2.14 4.97 -8.35
CA LEU A 119 3.46 4.77 -8.96
C LEU A 119 4.56 4.87 -7.89
N LEU A 120 5.75 4.42 -8.26
CA LEU A 120 6.95 4.51 -7.44
C LEU A 120 8.02 5.29 -8.18
N ASP A 121 8.70 6.20 -7.49
CA ASP A 121 9.90 6.86 -8.01
C ASP A 121 10.83 7.30 -6.87
N GLY A 122 12.12 6.95 -6.97
CA GLY A 122 13.17 7.46 -6.08
C GLY A 122 12.91 7.24 -4.58
N GLY A 123 12.39 6.08 -4.17
CA GLY A 123 12.06 5.83 -2.75
C GLY A 123 10.68 6.34 -2.32
N THR A 124 9.92 6.98 -3.21
CA THR A 124 8.62 7.56 -2.90
C THR A 124 7.50 6.81 -3.58
N PHE A 125 6.47 6.48 -2.80
CA PHE A 125 5.17 6.07 -3.30
C PHE A 125 4.30 7.29 -3.55
N TYR A 126 3.70 7.36 -4.74
CA TYR A 126 2.78 8.42 -5.12
C TYR A 126 1.41 7.83 -5.43
N GLU A 127 0.37 8.48 -4.93
CA GLU A 127 -1.00 8.25 -5.32
C GLU A 127 -1.59 9.52 -5.96
N HIS A 128 -2.29 9.32 -7.08
CA HIS A 128 -3.13 10.30 -7.72
C HIS A 128 -4.57 9.79 -7.68
N LEU A 129 -5.44 10.50 -6.96
CA LEU A 129 -6.87 10.23 -6.84
C LEU A 129 -7.65 11.30 -7.60
N ARG A 130 -8.47 10.90 -8.56
CA ARG A 130 -9.40 11.80 -9.26
C ARG A 130 -10.83 11.38 -9.01
N LEU A 131 -11.63 12.35 -8.57
CA LEU A 131 -13.03 12.18 -8.23
C LEU A 131 -13.88 12.93 -9.25
N LYS A 132 -14.89 12.25 -9.81
CA LYS A 132 -15.82 12.85 -10.78
C LYS A 132 -17.25 12.62 -10.36
N ASN A 133 -18.00 13.71 -10.19
CA ASN A 133 -19.42 13.69 -9.84
C ASN A 133 -20.26 13.62 -11.11
N TYR A 134 -20.95 12.50 -11.36
CA TYR A 134 -21.86 12.37 -12.51
C TYR A 134 -23.29 12.84 -12.23
N SER A 135 -23.60 13.28 -11.01
CA SER A 135 -24.90 13.89 -10.71
C SER A 135 -24.97 15.34 -11.24
N ARG A 136 -26.17 15.91 -11.19
CA ARG A 136 -26.41 17.33 -11.50
C ARG A 136 -26.33 18.23 -10.27
N SER A 137 -26.23 17.65 -9.08
CA SER A 137 -26.23 18.37 -7.81
C SER A 137 -24.82 18.43 -7.25
N PRO A 138 -24.47 19.49 -6.50
CA PRO A 138 -23.23 19.50 -5.74
C PRO A 138 -23.25 18.37 -4.70
N ILE A 139 -22.08 17.83 -4.40
CA ILE A 139 -21.85 16.81 -3.38
C ILE A 139 -20.72 17.23 -2.46
N GLU A 140 -20.77 16.73 -1.23
CA GLU A 140 -19.73 16.91 -0.22
C GLU A 140 -19.18 15.54 0.19
N LEU A 141 -17.86 15.43 0.17
CA LEU A 141 -17.15 14.18 0.41
C LEU A 141 -16.08 14.36 1.49
N LYS A 142 -15.95 13.35 2.34
CA LYS A 142 -14.82 13.14 3.23
C LYS A 142 -13.97 12.02 2.66
N ILE A 143 -12.76 12.36 2.23
CA ILE A 143 -11.78 11.42 1.72
C ILE A 143 -10.85 11.07 2.86
N GLU A 144 -10.93 9.84 3.34
CA GLU A 144 -10.15 9.36 4.47
C GLU A 144 -9.06 8.39 4.01
N TYR A 145 -7.82 8.73 4.32
CA TYR A 145 -6.67 7.85 4.20
C TYR A 145 -6.35 7.26 5.57
N ARG A 146 -6.23 5.93 5.64
CA ARG A 146 -5.71 5.23 6.81
C ARG A 146 -4.36 4.62 6.50
N PHE A 147 -3.39 4.81 7.39
CA PHE A 147 -2.01 4.39 7.15
C PHE A 147 -1.31 3.90 8.40
N ALA A 148 -0.25 3.13 8.19
CA ALA A 148 0.62 2.64 9.25
C ALA A 148 2.00 2.32 8.69
N ALA A 149 3.01 2.48 9.52
CA ALA A 149 4.37 2.03 9.27
C ALA A 149 4.78 1.03 10.34
N ASP A 150 5.49 -0.03 9.95
CA ASP A 150 6.01 -1.02 10.90
C ASP A 150 7.51 -1.23 10.84
N PHE A 151 8.18 -0.87 9.73
CA PHE A 151 9.63 -0.99 9.54
C PHE A 151 10.13 -2.44 9.72
N ARG A 152 9.34 -3.42 9.30
CA ARG A 152 9.73 -4.84 9.32
C ARG A 152 10.57 -5.17 8.10
N ASP A 153 11.67 -5.89 8.29
CA ASP A 153 12.43 -6.41 7.15
C ASP A 153 11.68 -7.53 6.41
N ILE A 154 12.11 -7.86 5.20
CA ILE A 154 11.44 -8.86 4.36
C ILE A 154 11.41 -10.26 5.00
N PHE A 155 12.36 -10.61 5.88
CA PHE A 155 12.35 -11.88 6.58
C PHE A 155 11.31 -11.86 7.70
N GLU A 156 11.21 -10.76 8.46
CA GLU A 156 10.16 -10.55 9.46
C GLU A 156 8.76 -10.68 8.85
N VAL A 157 8.55 -10.08 7.68
CA VAL A 157 7.28 -10.17 6.95
C VAL A 157 6.97 -11.61 6.52
N ARG A 158 8.01 -12.39 6.17
CA ARG A 158 7.89 -13.79 5.77
C ARG A 158 7.82 -14.78 6.94
N GLY A 159 7.69 -14.27 8.17
CA GLY A 159 7.44 -15.08 9.37
C GLY A 159 8.67 -15.37 10.22
N GLU A 160 9.85 -14.82 9.89
CA GLU A 160 10.98 -14.87 10.82
C GLU A 160 10.69 -14.01 12.05
N HIS A 161 10.85 -14.59 13.24
CA HIS A 161 10.58 -13.86 14.48
C HIS A 161 11.87 -13.24 15.02
N ARG A 162 11.91 -11.91 15.14
CA ARG A 162 13.04 -11.20 15.77
C ARG A 162 12.87 -11.21 17.28
N SER A 163 13.92 -11.61 18.00
CA SER A 163 13.93 -11.59 19.47
C SER A 163 13.88 -10.16 20.04
N ARG A 164 14.34 -9.17 19.27
CA ARG A 164 14.35 -7.75 19.62
C ARG A 164 14.09 -6.91 18.38
N ARG A 165 13.44 -5.76 18.59
CA ARG A 165 13.30 -4.68 17.60
C ARG A 165 13.95 -3.42 18.14
N GLY A 166 14.18 -2.46 17.24
CA GLY A 166 14.56 -1.10 17.58
C GLY A 166 13.39 -0.31 18.16
N GLU A 167 13.50 1.01 18.12
CA GLU A 167 12.54 1.94 18.73
C GLU A 167 11.66 2.59 17.67
N LEU A 168 10.34 2.47 17.81
CA LEU A 168 9.38 3.30 17.08
C LEU A 168 9.23 4.62 17.82
N HIS A 169 9.36 5.73 17.10
CA HIS A 169 9.13 7.05 17.66
C HIS A 169 7.68 7.49 17.50
N ASP A 170 7.27 8.44 18.34
CA ASP A 170 6.00 9.11 18.19
C ASP A 170 5.89 9.81 16.82
N ALA A 171 4.68 9.83 16.27
CA ALA A 171 4.42 10.47 15.00
C ALA A 171 4.61 12.00 15.11
N GLU A 172 5.31 12.59 14.16
CA GLU A 172 5.37 14.04 14.01
C GLU A 172 4.31 14.48 13.00
N ILE A 173 3.33 15.26 13.46
CA ILE A 173 2.22 15.75 12.64
C ILE A 173 2.50 17.21 12.24
N ARG A 174 2.24 17.52 10.98
CA ARG A 174 2.22 18.87 10.39
C ARG A 174 0.85 19.11 9.75
N GLU A 175 0.63 20.32 9.24
CA GLU A 175 -0.66 20.75 8.68
C GLU A 175 -1.27 19.76 7.67
N SER A 176 -0.47 19.24 6.73
CA SER A 176 -0.92 18.26 5.73
C SER A 176 0.01 17.05 5.58
N ALA A 177 0.78 16.74 6.63
CA ALA A 177 1.74 15.64 6.60
C ALA A 177 1.92 14.94 7.94
N VAL A 178 2.26 13.65 7.89
CA VAL A 178 2.67 12.84 9.05
C VAL A 178 4.00 12.18 8.76
N LYS A 179 4.94 12.31 9.70
CA LYS A 179 6.18 11.55 9.68
C LYS A 179 6.14 10.44 10.73
N LEU A 180 6.43 9.22 10.29
CA LEU A 180 6.61 8.06 11.15
C LEU A 180 8.08 7.66 11.10
N ALA A 181 8.68 7.38 12.26
CA ALA A 181 10.11 7.11 12.35
C ALA A 181 10.44 5.89 13.22
N TYR A 182 11.53 5.22 12.88
CA TYR A 182 12.05 4.05 13.58
C TYR A 182 13.57 4.08 13.60
N CYS A 183 14.17 3.88 14.77
CA CYS A 183 15.60 3.62 14.90
C CYS A 183 15.83 2.12 15.04
N GLY A 184 16.49 1.51 14.05
CA GLY A 184 16.83 0.10 14.09
C GLY A 184 17.95 -0.21 15.09
N LEU A 185 18.14 -1.50 15.38
CA LEU A 185 19.28 -1.97 16.18
C LEU A 185 20.62 -1.78 15.47
N ASP A 186 20.57 -1.47 14.18
CA ASP A 186 21.70 -1.11 13.33
C ASP A 186 22.02 0.40 13.38
N GLU A 187 21.41 1.15 14.30
CA GLU A 187 21.57 2.60 14.48
C GLU A 187 21.14 3.42 13.24
N GLN A 188 20.51 2.77 12.25
CA GLN A 188 19.94 3.46 11.10
C GLN A 188 18.56 3.98 11.44
N LYS A 189 18.35 5.27 11.15
CA LYS A 189 17.05 5.91 11.26
C LYS A 189 16.30 5.71 9.95
N ARG A 190 15.09 5.16 10.06
CA ARG A 190 14.16 4.96 8.94
C ARG A 190 12.96 5.86 9.17
N GLU A 191 12.60 6.63 8.16
CA GLU A 191 11.47 7.55 8.21
C GLU A 191 10.56 7.34 6.99
N VAL A 192 9.26 7.43 7.19
CA VAL A 192 8.31 7.64 6.10
C VAL A 192 7.60 8.97 6.30
N ASN A 193 7.75 9.86 5.33
CA ASN A 193 7.05 11.14 5.28
C ASN A 193 5.83 10.99 4.40
N ILE A 194 4.64 11.05 5.00
CA ILE A 194 3.36 10.96 4.30
C ILE A 194 2.81 12.37 4.16
N ALA A 195 2.51 12.81 2.94
CA ALA A 195 1.96 14.13 2.67
C ALA A 195 0.70 14.03 1.81
N PHE A 196 -0.22 14.97 2.04
CA PHE A 196 -1.48 15.10 1.34
C PHE A 196 -1.62 16.53 0.81
N ASP A 197 -2.24 16.69 -0.35
CA ASP A 197 -2.76 17.98 -0.79
C ASP A 197 -4.28 18.09 -0.55
N GLY A 198 -4.86 19.23 -0.94
CA GLY A 198 -6.27 19.52 -0.73
C GLY A 198 -6.56 20.17 0.64
N ASP A 199 -7.83 20.19 1.00
CA ASP A 199 -8.32 20.78 2.24
C ASP A 199 -8.33 19.71 3.36
N VAL A 200 -7.45 19.85 4.35
CA VAL A 200 -7.28 18.86 5.42
C VAL A 200 -8.21 19.19 6.59
N ASP A 201 -9.26 18.39 6.76
CA ASP A 201 -10.19 18.49 7.90
C ASP A 201 -9.54 18.04 9.21
N ALA A 202 -8.80 16.94 9.16
CA ALA A 202 -8.17 16.34 10.34
C ALA A 202 -6.97 15.47 9.94
N ILE A 203 -5.92 15.52 10.75
CA ILE A 203 -4.73 14.68 10.57
C ILE A 203 -4.26 14.13 11.91
N GLU A 204 -4.05 12.82 11.94
CA GLU A 204 -3.75 12.00 13.11
C GLU A 204 -2.60 11.03 12.78
N PRO A 205 -1.95 10.38 13.77
CA PRO A 205 -0.80 9.51 13.52
C PRO A 205 -1.03 8.37 12.51
N ARG A 206 -2.29 7.96 12.27
CA ARG A 206 -2.65 6.83 11.41
C ARG A 206 -3.78 7.14 10.42
N ARG A 207 -4.17 8.41 10.31
CA ARG A 207 -5.34 8.82 9.53
C ARG A 207 -5.22 10.26 9.07
N CYS A 208 -5.64 10.54 7.85
CA CYS A 208 -5.86 11.89 7.33
C CYS A 208 -7.25 11.95 6.70
N VAL A 209 -7.98 13.04 6.93
CA VAL A 209 -9.29 13.30 6.34
C VAL A 209 -9.21 14.58 5.54
N LEU A 210 -9.58 14.49 4.28
CA LEU A 210 -9.67 15.62 3.36
C LEU A 210 -11.14 15.93 3.09
N HIS A 211 -11.44 17.22 3.02
CA HIS A 211 -12.73 17.73 2.60
C HIS A 211 -12.74 18.03 1.10
N VAL A 212 -13.81 17.61 0.43
CA VAL A 212 -13.99 17.90 -1.00
C VAL A 212 -15.43 18.34 -1.27
N GLN A 213 -15.57 19.51 -1.89
CA GLN A 213 -16.80 19.96 -2.52
C GLN A 213 -16.69 19.84 -4.04
N LEU A 214 -17.68 19.21 -4.67
CA LEU A 214 -17.74 19.00 -6.12
C LEU A 214 -19.11 19.45 -6.63
N GLY A 215 -19.15 20.34 -7.61
CA GLY A 215 -20.37 20.67 -8.33
C GLY A 215 -20.89 19.48 -9.15
N GLY A 216 -22.11 19.61 -9.68
CA GLY A 216 -22.69 18.60 -10.56
C GLY A 216 -21.96 18.54 -11.91
N GLY A 217 -21.41 17.38 -12.27
CA GLY A 217 -20.62 17.18 -13.48
C GLY A 217 -19.13 17.49 -13.33
N ASP A 218 -18.72 18.10 -12.22
CA ASP A 218 -17.35 18.52 -11.98
C ASP A 218 -16.43 17.35 -11.61
N GLU A 219 -15.13 17.60 -11.72
CA GLU A 219 -14.09 16.71 -11.25
C GLU A 219 -13.00 17.47 -10.49
N THR A 220 -12.32 16.75 -9.59
CA THR A 220 -11.16 17.25 -8.85
C THR A 220 -10.12 16.15 -8.71
N THR A 221 -8.91 16.55 -8.39
CA THR A 221 -7.75 15.68 -8.20
C THR A 221 -7.13 15.96 -6.83
N LEU A 222 -6.73 14.89 -6.16
CA LEU A 222 -5.96 14.88 -4.93
C LEU A 222 -4.71 14.03 -5.14
N HIS A 223 -3.64 14.39 -4.44
CA HIS A 223 -2.37 13.71 -4.42
C HIS A 223 -1.97 13.37 -2.99
N ALA A 224 -1.42 12.16 -2.84
CA ALA A 224 -0.81 11.72 -1.61
C ALA A 224 0.55 11.10 -1.92
N THR A 225 1.52 11.30 -1.03
CA THR A 225 2.85 10.70 -1.15
C THR A 225 3.26 10.02 0.13
N ALA A 226 4.11 9.00 0.01
CA ALA A 226 4.83 8.37 1.12
C ALA A 226 6.29 8.19 0.72
N GLU A 227 7.14 9.11 1.17
CA GLU A 227 8.58 9.12 0.89
C GLU A 227 9.33 8.30 1.95
N CYS A 228 10.02 7.24 1.53
CA CYS A 228 10.83 6.41 2.40
C CYS A 228 12.26 6.95 2.46
N ARG A 229 12.79 7.20 3.66
CA ARG A 229 14.16 7.64 3.87
C ARG A 229 14.88 6.74 4.86
N THR A 230 16.14 6.46 4.57
CA THR A 230 17.06 5.80 5.49
C THR A 230 18.28 6.70 5.66
N GLU A 231 18.53 7.13 6.89
CA GLU A 231 19.67 7.96 7.25
C GLU A 231 20.56 7.20 8.24
N ASN A 232 21.88 7.30 8.04
CA ASN A 232 22.84 6.87 9.06
C ASN A 232 22.90 7.96 10.12
N GLN A 233 22.72 7.61 11.40
CA GLN A 233 23.06 8.52 12.51
C GLN A 233 24.59 8.66 12.60
N GLY A 234 25.22 9.35 11.65
CA GLY A 234 26.69 9.35 11.54
C GLY A 234 27.32 10.25 10.48
N THR A 235 26.66 11.32 10.05
CA THR A 235 27.28 12.42 9.27
C THR A 235 26.84 13.76 9.81
#